data_AF-A0A661NEW4-F1
#
_entry.id   AF-A0A661NEW4-F1
#
_cell.length_a   1.000
_cell.length_b   1.000
_cell.length_c   1.000
_cell.angle_alpha   90.00
_cell.angle_beta   90.00
_cell.angle_gamma   90.00
#
_symmetry.space_group_name_H-M   'P 1'
#
loop_
_entity.id
_entity.type
_entity.pdbx_description
1 polymer ?
#
loop_
_entity_poly.entity_id
_entity_poly.type
_entity_poly.pdbx_seq_one_letter_code
_entity_poly.pdbx_strand_id
1 'polypeptide(L)'
;MTRLHALGVLLVAASTVYGCGDDATSPDGSVGMDSSTLPADSGTLPDGATPPGPDVGPPPVRPPSVGFPDGNEWSWDGSWTPASGDFPLVGLFDNEYHDGHDGSPVLPPGEWDWNDSGNDLANWRNFETNLGTFEAMMDGGGNQYGWRLVGASAAVDYQGPAEYFEGSSGVDYMDLGPNGSIHSIGGVSLGAGPDVLIFDSSYSLDFATGTTMEGGSRDDDLVIAGCHPNSDGAFDIETSTIHTGPGHDWVFVRDISRAAIDLGNGNRGRTDTLDPSDGDDLVVLRGNTQDFRVFGGQGDDVFVWFVDDNIQSTRWLGPNFFGGGGWEPALFTENGNDRLVLAIPTDTTMVTSTPTPTGGLLVLPTDGGYIVDAPTVGDELARYCVECGTSSTGEKTIILEYNSADGMIETGYFYLTGVEEVQVGLGEGAAVYSLDTAAGTATRIDGATLFVPPVPPPELCE
;
A
#
# COMPACT_ATOMS: atom_id res chain seq x y z
N MET A 1 35.97 -4.07 -39.04
CA MET A 1 36.72 -3.54 -37.88
C MET A 1 35.68 -3.07 -36.87
N THR A 2 35.34 -3.99 -35.98
CA THR A 2 34.29 -3.91 -34.96
C THR A 2 34.88 -3.21 -33.73
N ARG A 3 34.21 -2.18 -33.21
CA ARG A 3 34.49 -1.64 -31.88
C ARG A 3 33.22 -1.79 -31.04
N LEU A 4 33.20 -2.84 -30.23
CA LEU A 4 32.37 -2.93 -29.03
C LEU A 4 32.78 -1.79 -28.10
N HIS A 5 31.84 -0.94 -27.70
CA HIS A 5 31.96 -0.18 -26.46
C HIS A 5 31.15 -0.91 -25.40
N ALA A 6 31.86 -1.51 -24.45
CA ALA A 6 31.28 -1.91 -23.18
C ALA A 6 31.15 -0.64 -22.32
N LEU A 7 29.93 -0.21 -22.04
CA LEU A 7 29.67 0.69 -20.91
C LEU A 7 29.51 -0.19 -19.68
N GLY A 8 30.55 -0.23 -18.84
CA GLY A 8 30.42 -0.69 -17.46
C GLY A 8 29.82 0.43 -16.63
N VAL A 9 28.63 0.21 -16.11
CA VAL A 9 28.05 1.04 -15.05
C VAL A 9 28.82 0.73 -13.77
N LEU A 10 29.57 1.71 -13.26
CA LEU A 10 30.27 1.63 -11.99
C LEU A 10 29.35 2.24 -10.92
N LEU A 11 28.64 1.40 -10.17
CA LEU A 11 28.04 1.81 -8.90
C LEU A 11 29.18 2.10 -7.91
N VAL A 12 29.37 3.37 -7.55
CA VAL A 12 30.25 3.74 -6.44
C VAL A 12 29.36 3.83 -5.19
N ALA A 13 29.34 2.74 -4.42
CA ALA A 13 28.81 2.75 -3.06
C ALA A 13 29.79 3.53 -2.17
N ALA A 14 29.42 4.74 -1.78
CA ALA A 14 30.13 5.51 -0.77
C ALA A 14 29.60 5.13 0.62
N SER A 15 30.12 4.05 1.20
CA SER A 15 29.90 3.71 2.60
C SER A 15 30.79 4.58 3.49
N THR A 16 30.19 5.58 4.14
CA THR A 16 30.83 6.31 5.23
C THR A 16 30.64 5.52 6.52
N VAL A 17 31.67 4.76 6.89
CA VAL A 17 31.81 4.15 8.21
C VAL A 17 32.17 5.25 9.20
N TYR A 18 31.22 5.74 9.98
CA TYR A 18 31.51 6.52 11.18
C TYR A 18 31.94 5.55 12.30
N GLY A 19 33.26 5.42 12.45
CA GLY A 19 33.86 4.82 13.63
C GLY A 19 34.06 5.86 14.71
N CYS A 20 33.41 5.68 15.86
CA CYS A 20 33.78 6.33 17.11
C CYS A 20 34.19 5.26 18.13
N GLY A 21 35.49 5.17 18.40
CA GLY A 21 36.02 4.58 19.63
C GLY A 21 36.33 5.69 20.64
N ASP A 22 35.84 5.58 21.86
CA ASP A 22 36.64 5.12 23.01
C ASP A 22 35.90 5.39 24.35
N ASP A 23 35.91 4.35 25.18
CA ASP A 23 35.80 4.27 26.64
C ASP A 23 35.40 5.51 27.47
N ALA A 24 34.26 5.39 28.18
CA ALA A 24 34.15 5.84 29.56
C ALA A 24 33.10 5.02 30.32
N THR A 25 33.55 4.39 31.40
CA THR A 25 32.76 3.61 32.35
C THR A 25 31.94 4.51 33.29
N SER A 26 30.61 4.32 33.31
CA SER A 26 29.82 4.32 34.56
C SER A 26 28.44 3.71 34.35
N PRO A 27 27.92 2.99 35.37
CA PRO A 27 26.67 2.26 35.27
C PRO A 27 25.51 3.16 35.71
N ASP A 28 24.44 3.21 34.93
CA ASP A 28 23.11 3.45 35.49
C ASP A 28 22.04 2.90 34.55
N GLY A 29 21.03 2.29 35.18
CA GLY A 29 20.10 1.35 34.56
C GLY A 29 19.25 1.97 33.45
N SER A 30 19.20 1.24 32.34
CA SER A 30 18.07 1.26 31.41
C SER A 30 17.55 -0.17 31.31
N VAL A 31 16.25 -0.30 31.53
CA VAL A 31 15.49 -1.53 31.45
C VAL A 31 15.34 -1.81 29.96
N GLY A 32 16.05 -2.82 29.44
CA GLY A 32 15.80 -3.33 28.10
C GLY A 32 14.48 -4.10 28.13
N MET A 33 13.50 -3.65 27.36
CA MET A 33 12.36 -4.48 26.99
C MET A 33 12.87 -5.55 26.03
N ASP A 34 13.01 -6.75 26.58
CA ASP A 34 13.25 -7.99 25.89
C ASP A 34 11.90 -8.47 25.34
N SER A 35 11.62 -8.19 24.06
CA SER A 35 10.58 -8.89 23.33
C SER A 35 11.11 -10.29 23.01
N SER A 36 11.04 -11.17 23.99
CA SER A 36 11.26 -12.60 23.79
C SER A 36 10.12 -13.42 24.38
N THR A 37 9.50 -14.19 23.49
CA THR A 37 8.88 -15.49 23.74
C THR A 37 7.72 -15.51 24.73
N LEU A 38 6.50 -15.45 24.19
CA LEU A 38 5.30 -15.94 24.87
C LEU A 38 5.49 -17.42 25.25
N PRO A 39 5.24 -17.82 26.51
CA PRO A 39 5.20 -19.23 26.89
C PRO A 39 3.93 -19.88 26.35
N ALA A 40 4.12 -20.95 25.58
CA ALA A 40 3.06 -21.91 25.30
C ALA A 40 2.62 -22.59 26.62
N ASP A 41 1.35 -22.47 27.00
CA ASP A 41 0.73 -23.51 27.81
C ASP A 41 -0.76 -23.76 27.50
N SER A 42 -0.97 -25.03 27.13
CA SER A 42 -2.13 -25.92 27.27
C SER A 42 -3.59 -25.43 27.18
N GLY A 43 -4.26 -25.96 26.15
CA GLY A 43 -5.71 -26.09 26.11
C GLY A 43 -6.23 -26.83 24.88
N THR A 44 -5.89 -28.12 24.71
CA THR A 44 -6.50 -28.97 23.68
C THR A 44 -8.00 -29.14 23.93
N LEU A 45 -8.83 -28.51 23.10
CA LEU A 45 -10.24 -28.86 22.91
C LEU A 45 -10.39 -29.79 21.70
N PRO A 46 -11.31 -30.78 21.75
CA PRO A 46 -11.39 -31.83 20.73
C PRO A 46 -12.06 -31.34 19.45
N ASP A 47 -11.56 -31.86 18.32
CA ASP A 47 -12.13 -31.77 16.97
C ASP A 47 -13.66 -31.82 16.96
N GLY A 48 -14.27 -30.66 16.80
CA GLY A 48 -15.65 -30.48 16.36
C GLY A 48 -15.60 -29.72 15.05
N ALA A 49 -15.72 -30.44 13.93
CA ALA A 49 -15.77 -29.86 12.60
C ALA A 49 -16.79 -28.72 12.53
N THR A 50 -16.29 -27.50 12.30
CA THR A 50 -17.07 -26.36 11.86
C THR A 50 -17.75 -26.73 10.53
N PRO A 51 -19.06 -26.51 10.34
CA PRO A 51 -19.66 -26.70 9.03
C PRO A 51 -18.97 -25.74 8.05
N PRO A 52 -18.75 -26.14 6.78
CA PRO A 52 -18.25 -25.22 5.79
C PRO A 52 -19.22 -24.03 5.73
N GLY A 53 -18.67 -22.82 5.88
CA GLY A 53 -19.41 -21.59 5.62
C GLY A 53 -20.03 -21.66 4.22
N PRO A 54 -21.13 -20.94 3.96
CA PRO A 54 -21.69 -20.89 2.62
C PRO A 54 -20.59 -20.45 1.66
N ASP A 55 -20.39 -21.27 0.63
CA ASP A 55 -19.58 -21.00 -0.56
C ASP A 55 -20.12 -19.69 -1.17
N VAL A 56 -19.57 -18.57 -0.72
CA VAL A 56 -19.80 -17.26 -1.32
C VAL A 56 -19.00 -17.35 -2.60
N GLY A 57 -19.71 -17.46 -3.73
CA GLY A 57 -19.06 -17.44 -5.04
C GLY A 57 -18.13 -16.23 -5.17
N PRO A 58 -17.23 -16.22 -6.16
CA PRO A 58 -16.31 -15.10 -6.37
C PRO A 58 -17.09 -13.78 -6.32
N PRO A 59 -16.55 -12.75 -5.65
CA PRO A 59 -17.22 -11.46 -5.54
C PRO A 59 -17.67 -10.99 -6.93
N PRO A 60 -18.84 -10.35 -7.02
CA PRO A 60 -19.34 -9.88 -8.30
C PRO A 60 -18.34 -8.88 -8.89
N VAL A 61 -17.73 -9.23 -10.04
CA VAL A 61 -16.87 -8.35 -10.84
C VAL A 61 -17.57 -7.00 -11.01
N ARG A 62 -17.06 -5.97 -10.36
CA ARG A 62 -17.61 -4.63 -10.50
C ARG A 62 -17.18 -4.08 -11.86
N PRO A 63 -18.11 -3.54 -12.67
CA PRO A 63 -17.68 -2.76 -13.80
C PRO A 63 -16.84 -1.57 -13.29
N PRO A 64 -15.76 -1.18 -13.98
CA PRO A 64 -14.94 -0.05 -13.57
C PRO A 64 -15.84 1.16 -13.36
N SER A 65 -15.94 1.64 -12.12
CA SER A 65 -16.79 2.76 -11.77
C SER A 65 -16.28 4.00 -12.50
N VAL A 66 -17.18 4.74 -13.13
CA VAL A 66 -16.84 6.04 -13.72
C VAL A 66 -16.89 7.06 -12.58
N GLY A 67 -15.83 7.12 -11.77
CA GLY A 67 -15.68 8.05 -10.66
C GLY A 67 -15.59 7.39 -9.28
N PHE A 68 -15.47 8.22 -8.25
CA PHE A 68 -15.43 7.75 -6.87
C PHE A 68 -16.77 7.10 -6.48
N PRO A 69 -16.77 5.92 -5.83
CA PRO A 69 -18.00 5.19 -5.52
C PRO A 69 -18.86 5.92 -4.50
N ASP A 70 -20.16 5.66 -4.55
CA ASP A 70 -21.07 6.07 -3.49
C ASP A 70 -20.94 5.08 -2.32
N GLY A 71 -20.47 5.57 -1.17
CA GLY A 71 -20.43 4.77 0.06
C GLY A 71 -21.80 4.46 0.66
N ASN A 72 -21.81 3.65 1.71
CA ASN A 72 -22.98 3.41 2.54
C ASN A 72 -22.65 3.67 4.02
N GLU A 73 -23.53 3.27 4.95
CA GLU A 73 -23.31 3.48 6.39
C GLU A 73 -22.14 2.66 6.97
N TRP A 74 -21.79 1.54 6.33
CA TRP A 74 -20.83 0.54 6.81
C TRP A 74 -19.59 0.39 5.94
N SER A 75 -19.49 1.03 4.78
CA SER A 75 -18.24 1.05 3.99
C SER A 75 -18.16 2.28 3.10
N TRP A 76 -16.94 2.70 2.79
CA TRP A 76 -16.67 3.91 2.00
C TRP A 76 -17.10 3.79 0.53
N ASP A 77 -17.18 2.56 0.02
CA ASP A 77 -17.46 2.24 -1.39
C ASP A 77 -18.85 1.59 -1.61
N GLY A 78 -19.54 1.27 -0.52
CA GLY A 78 -20.83 0.58 -0.52
C GLY A 78 -20.78 -0.96 -0.60
N SER A 79 -19.61 -1.61 -0.56
CA SER A 79 -19.44 -3.07 -0.62
C SER A 79 -20.09 -3.85 0.48
N TRP A 80 -20.07 -3.31 1.70
CA TRP A 80 -20.42 -4.08 2.87
C TRP A 80 -21.73 -3.62 3.51
N THR A 81 -22.53 -4.58 3.94
CA THR A 81 -23.75 -4.33 4.72
C THR A 81 -23.94 -5.52 5.66
N PRO A 82 -23.64 -5.37 6.97
CA PRO A 82 -23.79 -6.45 7.92
C PRO A 82 -25.25 -6.89 8.05
N ALA A 83 -25.46 -8.19 8.21
CA ALA A 83 -26.77 -8.74 8.50
C ALA A 83 -27.17 -8.40 9.95
N SER A 84 -28.47 -8.32 10.24
CA SER A 84 -28.94 -8.09 11.62
C SER A 84 -28.45 -9.15 12.63
N GLY A 85 -28.11 -10.35 12.14
CA GLY A 85 -27.58 -11.43 12.98
C GLY A 85 -26.08 -11.34 13.25
N ASP A 86 -25.38 -10.40 12.60
CA ASP A 86 -23.94 -10.19 12.77
C ASP A 86 -23.63 -9.35 14.01
N PHE A 87 -24.63 -8.68 14.61
CA PHE A 87 -24.43 -7.80 15.76
C PHE A 87 -24.61 -8.51 17.13
N PRO A 88 -23.75 -8.22 18.13
CA PRO A 88 -22.53 -7.40 18.02
C PRO A 88 -21.46 -8.10 17.16
N LEU A 89 -20.74 -7.32 16.36
CA LEU A 89 -19.68 -7.85 15.49
C LEU A 89 -18.59 -8.50 16.33
N VAL A 90 -18.20 -9.72 15.94
CA VAL A 90 -17.15 -10.48 16.62
C VAL A 90 -15.79 -9.88 16.30
N GLY A 91 -15.06 -9.40 17.31
CA GLY A 91 -13.78 -8.72 17.13
C GLY A 91 -13.89 -7.19 17.09
N LEU A 92 -15.08 -6.64 17.31
CA LEU A 92 -15.28 -5.18 17.35
C LEU A 92 -14.82 -4.54 18.65
N PHE A 93 -14.83 -5.27 19.77
CA PHE A 93 -14.54 -4.72 21.09
C PHE A 93 -13.26 -5.30 21.66
N ASP A 94 -12.58 -4.50 22.48
CA ASP A 94 -11.46 -4.97 23.27
C ASP A 94 -11.80 -6.23 24.08
N ASN A 95 -10.83 -7.14 24.22
CA ASN A 95 -11.02 -8.41 24.92
C ASN A 95 -11.07 -8.27 26.44
N GLU A 96 -10.50 -7.21 26.99
CA GLU A 96 -10.50 -6.97 28.43
C GLU A 96 -11.59 -5.99 28.83
N TYR A 97 -11.71 -4.86 28.14
CA TYR A 97 -12.64 -3.79 28.52
C TYR A 97 -14.02 -3.90 27.88
N HIS A 98 -14.19 -4.71 26.82
CA HIS A 98 -15.45 -5.07 26.16
C HIS A 98 -16.50 -3.95 26.14
N ASP A 99 -17.47 -4.02 27.07
CA ASP A 99 -18.67 -3.17 27.17
C ASP A 99 -18.57 -2.09 28.27
N GLY A 100 -17.35 -1.77 28.74
CA GLY A 100 -17.13 -0.76 29.77
C GLY A 100 -17.50 -1.23 31.17
N HIS A 101 -17.40 -2.54 31.44
CA HIS A 101 -17.75 -3.11 32.73
C HIS A 101 -16.92 -2.53 33.88
N ASP A 102 -17.49 -2.51 35.08
CA ASP A 102 -16.86 -1.94 36.28
C ASP A 102 -16.42 -0.46 36.17
N GLY A 103 -16.97 0.26 35.18
CA GLY A 103 -16.74 1.70 34.99
C GLY A 103 -15.53 2.04 34.13
N SER A 104 -14.96 1.06 33.41
CA SER A 104 -13.98 1.31 32.35
C SER A 104 -14.64 1.99 31.13
N PRO A 105 -13.85 2.65 30.27
CA PRO A 105 -14.31 3.02 28.93
C PRO A 105 -14.61 1.77 28.09
N VAL A 106 -15.49 1.93 27.10
CA VAL A 106 -15.68 0.96 25.99
C VAL A 106 -14.59 1.25 24.97
N LEU A 107 -13.78 0.26 24.63
CA LEU A 107 -12.57 0.45 23.83
C LEU A 107 -12.55 -0.48 22.60
N PRO A 108 -11.92 -0.05 21.49
CA PRO A 108 -11.57 -0.95 20.39
C PRO A 108 -10.51 -1.96 20.83
N PRO A 109 -10.23 -3.02 20.05
CA PRO A 109 -9.13 -3.93 20.35
C PRO A 109 -7.80 -3.19 20.51
N GLY A 110 -7.06 -3.51 21.57
CA GLY A 110 -5.75 -2.89 21.78
C GLY A 110 -5.07 -3.14 23.12
N GLU A 111 -3.80 -2.76 23.20
CA GLU A 111 -2.97 -2.78 24.40
C GLU A 111 -3.21 -1.50 25.26
N TRP A 112 -4.35 -1.46 25.95
CA TRP A 112 -4.78 -0.26 26.70
C TRP A 112 -4.16 -0.09 28.08
N ASP A 113 -3.49 -1.12 28.59
CA ASP A 113 -2.76 -1.13 29.85
C ASP A 113 -1.25 -1.08 29.65
N TRP A 114 -0.55 -0.44 30.59
CA TRP A 114 0.90 -0.63 30.67
C TRP A 114 1.26 -1.98 31.32
N ASN A 115 0.38 -2.45 32.20
CA ASN A 115 0.51 -3.72 32.90
C ASN A 115 -0.87 -4.36 33.05
N ASP A 116 -1.14 -5.38 32.24
CA ASP A 116 -2.42 -6.10 32.15
C ASP A 116 -2.93 -6.59 33.51
N SER A 117 -2.01 -6.90 34.45
CA SER A 117 -2.42 -7.37 35.79
C SER A 117 -3.03 -6.27 36.69
N GLY A 118 -2.90 -5.00 36.30
CA GLY A 118 -3.29 -3.85 37.10
C GLY A 118 -4.57 -3.16 36.64
N ASN A 119 -5.05 -3.46 35.43
CA ASN A 119 -6.17 -2.78 34.75
C ASN A 119 -6.06 -1.26 34.94
N ASP A 120 -4.85 -0.75 34.72
CA ASP A 120 -4.49 0.60 35.06
C ASP A 120 -4.87 1.59 33.97
N LEU A 121 -5.20 1.16 32.74
CA LEU A 121 -5.55 1.98 31.59
C LEU A 121 -4.52 3.08 31.30
N ALA A 122 -3.24 2.83 31.60
CA ALA A 122 -2.19 3.83 31.43
C ALA A 122 -1.99 4.22 29.95
N ASN A 123 -1.99 3.25 29.04
CA ASN A 123 -1.84 3.49 27.61
C ASN A 123 -3.07 4.20 27.05
N TRP A 124 -4.28 3.80 27.45
CA TRP A 124 -5.51 4.51 27.09
C TRP A 124 -5.48 5.99 27.49
N ARG A 125 -5.09 6.32 28.74
CA ARG A 125 -5.00 7.74 29.15
C ARG A 125 -3.93 8.50 28.39
N ASN A 126 -2.84 7.83 28.03
CA ASN A 126 -1.79 8.42 27.21
C ASN A 126 -2.31 8.70 25.78
N PHE A 127 -3.03 7.76 25.18
CA PHE A 127 -3.68 7.89 23.88
C PHE A 127 -4.71 9.04 23.90
N GLU A 128 -5.64 9.03 24.86
CA GLU A 128 -6.65 10.09 25.07
C GLU A 128 -6.02 11.48 25.16
N THR A 129 -4.91 11.60 25.89
CA THR A 129 -4.27 12.89 26.13
C THR A 129 -3.50 13.42 24.92
N ASN A 130 -2.82 12.54 24.18
CA ASN A 130 -1.84 12.96 23.17
C ASN A 130 -2.31 12.80 21.73
N LEU A 131 -3.20 11.84 21.47
CA LEU A 131 -3.62 11.47 20.11
C LEU A 131 -5.10 11.75 19.90
N GLY A 132 -5.95 11.33 20.84
CA GLY A 132 -7.39 11.48 20.74
C GLY A 132 -8.16 10.31 21.33
N THR A 133 -9.40 10.12 20.91
CA THR A 133 -10.26 9.01 21.36
C THR A 133 -10.83 8.26 20.18
N PHE A 134 -11.11 6.98 20.34
CA PHE A 134 -11.97 6.26 19.39
C PHE A 134 -13.44 6.41 19.79
N GLU A 135 -14.24 6.94 18.86
CA GLU A 135 -15.69 7.02 19.01
C GLU A 135 -16.37 5.85 18.29
N ALA A 136 -17.40 5.29 18.93
CA ALA A 136 -18.23 4.24 18.36
C ALA A 136 -19.01 4.76 17.14
N MET A 137 -18.88 4.09 16.00
CA MET A 137 -19.69 4.35 14.82
C MET A 137 -20.99 3.53 14.90
N MET A 138 -22.13 4.22 14.90
CA MET A 138 -23.45 3.63 15.17
C MET A 138 -24.35 3.72 13.94
N ASP A 139 -25.05 2.63 13.62
CA ASP A 139 -26.01 2.61 12.53
C ASP A 139 -27.35 3.29 12.92
N GLY A 140 -28.24 3.52 11.94
CA GLY A 140 -29.58 4.07 12.19
C GLY A 140 -30.49 3.21 13.11
N GLY A 141 -30.13 1.95 13.34
CA GLY A 141 -30.76 1.02 14.28
C GLY A 141 -30.16 1.05 15.69
N GLY A 142 -29.04 1.75 15.89
CA GLY A 142 -28.30 1.79 17.14
C GLY A 142 -27.36 0.61 17.35
N ASN A 143 -26.94 -0.09 16.28
CA ASN A 143 -25.88 -1.10 16.35
C ASN A 143 -24.53 -0.44 16.08
N GLN A 144 -23.52 -0.76 16.89
CA GLN A 144 -22.15 -0.33 16.61
C GLN A 144 -21.55 -1.20 15.51
N TYR A 145 -20.90 -0.57 14.53
CA TYR A 145 -20.30 -1.27 13.38
C TYR A 145 -18.81 -0.97 13.17
N GLY A 146 -18.24 -0.05 13.93
CA GLY A 146 -16.87 0.39 13.73
C GLY A 146 -16.39 1.40 14.76
N TRP A 147 -15.17 1.89 14.55
CA TRP A 147 -14.53 2.92 15.34
C TRP A 147 -14.01 4.04 14.45
N ARG A 148 -14.08 5.26 14.98
CA ARG A 148 -13.49 6.43 14.34
C ARG A 148 -12.53 7.11 15.29
N LEU A 149 -11.33 7.41 14.82
CA LEU A 149 -10.41 8.29 15.54
C LEU A 149 -10.97 9.72 15.55
N VAL A 150 -11.07 10.29 16.75
CA VAL A 150 -11.35 11.70 16.99
C VAL A 150 -10.12 12.30 17.64
N GLY A 151 -9.35 13.06 16.85
CA GLY A 151 -8.09 13.64 17.27
C GLY A 151 -8.21 14.61 18.46
N ALA A 152 -7.21 14.57 19.36
CA ALA A 152 -7.04 15.57 20.41
C ALA A 152 -6.67 16.95 19.84
N SER A 153 -6.17 16.98 18.59
CA SER A 153 -5.93 18.15 17.76
C SER A 153 -6.48 17.91 16.35
N ALA A 154 -6.64 18.99 15.59
CA ALA A 154 -7.08 18.92 14.19
C ALA A 154 -6.01 18.33 13.25
N ALA A 155 -4.74 18.38 13.64
CA ALA A 155 -3.63 17.70 12.99
C ALA A 155 -3.07 16.71 14.02
N VAL A 156 -3.39 15.43 13.84
CA VAL A 156 -2.93 14.36 14.74
C VAL A 156 -1.55 13.92 14.31
N ASP A 157 -0.64 13.81 15.28
CA ASP A 157 0.70 13.25 15.09
C ASP A 157 0.76 11.83 15.64
N TYR A 158 0.42 10.86 14.79
CA TYR A 158 0.28 9.45 15.15
C TYR A 158 1.62 8.71 15.03
N GLN A 159 2.19 8.30 16.16
CA GLN A 159 3.57 7.79 16.21
C GLN A 159 3.75 6.65 17.21
N GLY A 160 4.85 5.88 17.11
CA GLY A 160 5.15 4.62 17.83
C GLY A 160 4.60 4.40 19.25
N PRO A 161 4.51 5.40 20.15
CA PRO A 161 3.70 5.30 21.38
C PRO A 161 2.18 5.12 21.16
N ALA A 162 1.70 4.98 19.94
CA ALA A 162 0.31 4.86 19.50
C ALA A 162 -0.05 3.45 19.01
N GLU A 163 0.91 2.52 18.96
CA GLU A 163 0.71 1.11 18.55
C GLU A 163 -0.24 0.32 19.48
N TYR A 164 -0.95 1.01 20.37
CA TYR A 164 -1.95 0.42 21.27
C TYR A 164 -3.17 -0.10 20.52
N PHE A 165 -3.58 0.55 19.42
CA PHE A 165 -4.75 0.12 18.67
C PHE A 165 -4.36 -1.01 17.70
N GLU A 166 -5.08 -2.13 17.78
CA GLU A 166 -4.79 -3.36 17.03
C GLU A 166 -5.71 -3.59 15.83
N GLY A 167 -6.60 -2.64 15.53
CA GLY A 167 -7.62 -2.82 14.51
C GLY A 167 -8.83 -3.63 14.99
N SER A 168 -9.92 -3.59 14.25
CA SER A 168 -11.15 -4.30 14.59
C SER A 168 -11.72 -5.10 13.41
N SER A 169 -12.75 -5.90 13.68
CA SER A 169 -13.49 -6.61 12.62
C SER A 169 -14.53 -5.74 11.89
N GLY A 170 -14.70 -4.49 12.34
CA GLY A 170 -15.64 -3.53 11.79
C GLY A 170 -14.90 -2.45 11.01
N VAL A 171 -15.59 -1.36 10.65
CA VAL A 171 -14.93 -0.23 9.98
C VAL A 171 -14.03 0.50 10.95
N ASP A 172 -12.75 0.67 10.62
CA ASP A 172 -11.84 1.53 11.36
C ASP A 172 -11.45 2.74 10.53
N TYR A 173 -11.94 3.90 10.99
CA TYR A 173 -11.76 5.18 10.30
C TYR A 173 -10.70 6.03 11.02
N MET A 174 -9.49 6.04 10.47
CA MET A 174 -8.34 6.75 10.98
C MET A 174 -8.00 7.94 10.08
N ASP A 175 -8.61 9.08 10.39
CA ASP A 175 -8.35 10.37 9.74
C ASP A 175 -7.58 11.28 10.69
N LEU A 176 -6.34 11.60 10.31
CA LEU A 176 -5.42 12.41 11.12
C LEU A 176 -5.64 13.91 10.94
N GLY A 177 -6.61 14.29 10.10
CA GLY A 177 -6.99 15.65 9.78
C GLY A 177 -5.93 16.42 8.99
N PRO A 178 -6.18 17.71 8.72
CA PRO A 178 -5.29 18.52 7.89
C PRO A 178 -3.89 18.65 8.48
N ASN A 179 -2.86 18.31 7.69
CA ASN A 179 -1.45 18.23 8.13
C ASN A 179 -1.20 17.14 9.20
N GLY A 180 -2.10 16.16 9.33
CA GLY A 180 -1.87 14.99 10.18
C GLY A 180 -0.70 14.15 9.67
N SER A 181 0.06 13.58 10.59
CA SER A 181 1.25 12.78 10.31
C SER A 181 1.16 11.41 10.93
N ILE A 182 1.65 10.40 10.21
CA ILE A 182 1.84 9.04 10.74
C ILE A 182 3.28 8.57 10.53
N HIS A 183 3.96 8.16 11.59
CA HIS A 183 5.39 7.87 11.48
C HIS A 183 5.96 7.00 12.61
N SER A 184 7.14 6.42 12.37
CA SER A 184 7.89 5.66 13.39
C SER A 184 7.07 4.52 14.00
N ILE A 185 6.31 3.83 13.15
CA ILE A 185 5.44 2.69 13.47
C ILE A 185 5.82 1.55 12.54
N GLY A 186 5.80 0.31 13.05
CA GLY A 186 6.02 -0.88 12.22
C GLY A 186 5.16 -2.06 12.63
N GLY A 187 4.54 -2.71 11.65
CA GLY A 187 3.77 -3.95 11.83
C GLY A 187 2.40 -3.80 12.50
N VAL A 188 1.80 -2.60 12.43
CA VAL A 188 0.43 -2.31 12.91
C VAL A 188 -0.59 -2.55 11.78
N SER A 189 -1.83 -2.88 12.13
CA SER A 189 -2.95 -3.14 11.21
C SER A 189 -4.23 -2.46 11.70
N LEU A 190 -5.13 -2.05 10.79
CA LEU A 190 -6.49 -1.56 11.13
C LEU A 190 -7.53 -2.67 11.23
N GLY A 191 -7.24 -3.89 10.80
CA GLY A 191 -8.10 -5.03 11.03
C GLY A 191 -8.61 -5.64 9.74
N ALA A 192 -9.83 -6.17 9.77
CA ALA A 192 -10.39 -6.97 8.67
C ALA A 192 -11.68 -6.34 8.10
N GLY A 193 -11.81 -5.02 8.26
CA GLY A 193 -12.96 -4.24 7.86
C GLY A 193 -12.61 -3.31 6.70
N PRO A 194 -13.61 -2.63 6.11
CA PRO A 194 -13.35 -1.73 4.99
C PRO A 194 -12.79 -0.42 5.55
N ASP A 195 -11.48 -0.43 5.83
CA ASP A 195 -10.85 0.55 6.68
C ASP A 195 -10.46 1.80 5.89
N VAL A 196 -10.38 2.92 6.59
CA VAL A 196 -10.07 4.21 5.97
C VAL A 196 -8.91 4.86 6.71
N LEU A 197 -7.79 5.03 6.00
CA LEU A 197 -6.59 5.68 6.50
C LEU A 197 -6.32 6.97 5.72
N ILE A 198 -6.34 8.11 6.41
CA ILE A 198 -6.11 9.43 5.80
C ILE A 198 -5.07 10.19 6.60
N PHE A 199 -4.01 10.61 5.90
CA PHE A 199 -2.92 11.40 6.48
C PHE A 199 -2.23 12.26 5.42
N ASP A 200 -1.60 13.35 5.86
CA ASP A 200 -0.94 14.29 4.95
C ASP A 200 0.55 13.98 4.79
N SER A 201 1.19 13.41 5.81
CA SER A 201 2.62 13.11 5.76
C SER A 201 3.01 11.84 6.53
N SER A 202 4.06 11.17 6.08
CA SER A 202 4.66 10.04 6.78
C SER A 202 6.17 9.95 6.59
N TYR A 203 6.84 9.45 7.62
CA TYR A 203 8.27 9.16 7.59
C TYR A 203 8.61 7.92 8.41
N SER A 204 9.26 6.93 7.79
CA SER A 204 9.61 5.66 8.46
C SER A 204 8.36 4.94 8.99
N LEU A 205 7.52 4.48 8.07
CA LEU A 205 6.25 3.80 8.36
C LEU A 205 6.23 2.39 7.75
N ASP A 206 5.71 1.43 8.48
CA ASP A 206 5.24 0.15 7.96
C ASP A 206 3.87 -0.13 8.59
N PHE A 207 2.82 0.00 7.77
CA PHE A 207 1.44 0.06 8.24
C PHE A 207 0.51 -0.73 7.33
N ALA A 208 -0.32 -1.57 7.92
CA ALA A 208 -1.36 -2.29 7.23
C ALA A 208 -2.75 -1.68 7.50
N THR A 209 -3.62 -1.61 6.50
CA THR A 209 -5.05 -1.35 6.72
C THR A 209 -5.76 -2.68 6.98
N GLY A 210 -5.67 -3.64 6.07
CA GLY A 210 -6.24 -4.98 6.32
C GLY A 210 -5.39 -5.96 7.13
N THR A 211 -5.88 -7.20 7.25
CA THR A 211 -5.24 -8.30 8.00
C THR A 211 -4.67 -9.40 7.08
N THR A 212 -4.48 -10.61 7.63
CA THR A 212 -4.06 -11.80 6.87
C THR A 212 -5.19 -12.31 5.97
N MET A 213 -5.00 -13.47 5.32
CA MET A 213 -5.95 -14.18 4.44
C MET A 213 -7.35 -14.52 5.01
N GLU A 214 -7.73 -13.96 6.15
CA GLU A 214 -9.05 -14.06 6.76
C GLU A 214 -9.69 -12.68 6.77
N GLY A 215 -10.96 -12.57 6.34
CA GLY A 215 -11.69 -11.30 6.39
C GLY A 215 -11.90 -10.61 5.04
N GLY A 216 -11.09 -10.92 4.03
CA GLY A 216 -11.05 -10.24 2.72
C GLY A 216 -12.37 -10.02 1.98
N SER A 217 -13.42 -10.78 2.31
CA SER A 217 -14.78 -10.50 1.80
C SER A 217 -15.38 -9.14 2.23
N ARG A 218 -14.69 -8.39 3.10
CA ARG A 218 -15.16 -7.13 3.72
C ARG A 218 -14.04 -6.10 3.88
N ASP A 219 -12.86 -6.33 3.32
CA ASP A 219 -11.62 -5.60 3.62
C ASP A 219 -11.28 -4.62 2.48
N ASP A 220 -12.31 -4.06 1.82
CA ASP A 220 -12.11 -3.04 0.78
C ASP A 220 -11.62 -1.76 1.48
N ASP A 221 -10.32 -1.49 1.39
CA ASP A 221 -9.63 -0.42 2.10
C ASP A 221 -9.54 0.87 1.26
N LEU A 222 -9.52 2.01 1.95
CA LEU A 222 -9.23 3.31 1.35
C LEU A 222 -8.05 3.96 2.07
N VAL A 223 -6.98 4.22 1.31
CA VAL A 223 -5.85 5.00 1.80
C VAL A 223 -5.71 6.30 1.02
N ILE A 224 -5.60 7.42 1.73
CA ILE A 224 -5.26 8.73 1.16
C ILE A 224 -4.04 9.27 1.90
N ALA A 225 -2.89 9.20 1.24
CA ALA A 225 -1.60 9.64 1.75
C ALA A 225 -1.11 10.88 0.97
N GLY A 226 -1.08 12.03 1.62
CA GLY A 226 -0.72 13.31 0.99
C GLY A 226 -1.94 13.99 0.37
N CYS A 227 -2.61 14.81 1.17
CA CYS A 227 -3.86 15.48 0.79
C CYS A 227 -3.63 16.75 -0.04
N HIS A 228 -2.50 17.42 0.19
CA HIS A 228 -2.22 18.73 -0.41
C HIS A 228 -1.12 18.63 -1.47
N PRO A 229 -1.25 19.34 -2.62
CA PRO A 229 -0.15 19.44 -3.57
C PRO A 229 1.05 20.17 -2.97
N ASN A 230 2.21 19.53 -3.04
CA ASN A 230 3.47 20.22 -2.78
C ASN A 230 4.06 20.82 -4.07
N SER A 231 4.49 22.08 -4.00
CA SER A 231 4.94 22.85 -5.18
C SER A 231 6.44 23.15 -5.17
N ASP A 232 7.14 22.79 -4.10
CA ASP A 232 8.57 23.02 -3.95
C ASP A 232 9.43 21.80 -4.34
N GLY A 233 8.80 20.69 -4.71
CA GLY A 233 9.46 19.42 -5.03
C GLY A 233 9.93 18.65 -3.80
N ALA A 234 9.35 18.90 -2.62
CA ALA A 234 9.48 18.03 -1.46
C ALA A 234 8.66 16.73 -1.64
N PHE A 235 8.85 15.82 -0.69
CA PHE A 235 8.11 14.56 -0.58
C PHE A 235 7.49 14.55 0.83
N ASP A 236 6.19 14.35 0.90
CA ASP A 236 5.45 14.28 2.17
C ASP A 236 5.32 12.83 2.66
N ILE A 237 5.45 11.86 1.74
CA ILE A 237 5.39 10.43 2.01
C ILE A 237 6.78 9.83 1.76
N GLU A 238 7.53 9.57 2.83
CA GLU A 238 8.91 9.11 2.73
C GLU A 238 9.18 7.83 3.51
N THR A 239 9.96 6.90 2.94
CA THR A 239 10.42 5.70 3.68
C THR A 239 9.25 4.97 4.35
N SER A 240 8.16 4.82 3.60
CA SER A 240 6.88 4.34 4.11
C SER A 240 6.42 3.15 3.28
N THR A 241 5.95 2.10 3.93
CA THR A 241 5.25 0.99 3.30
C THR A 241 3.81 0.97 3.80
N ILE A 242 2.87 0.94 2.86
CA ILE A 242 1.44 0.79 3.12
C ILE A 242 1.03 -0.55 2.54
N HIS A 243 0.42 -1.38 3.38
CA HIS A 243 -0.13 -2.68 3.02
C HIS A 243 -1.65 -2.61 3.15
N THR A 244 -2.38 -2.83 2.07
CA THR A 244 -3.83 -3.02 2.18
C THR A 244 -4.15 -4.49 2.44
N GLY A 245 -5.37 -4.74 2.90
CA GLY A 245 -5.90 -6.09 3.04
C GLY A 245 -6.17 -6.77 1.70
N PRO A 246 -6.63 -8.02 1.68
CA PRO A 246 -7.21 -8.58 0.47
C PRO A 246 -8.58 -7.92 0.17
N GLY A 247 -8.80 -7.37 -1.01
CA GLY A 247 -10.07 -6.68 -1.25
C GLY A 247 -10.16 -5.99 -2.60
N HIS A 248 -10.88 -4.86 -2.62
CA HIS A 248 -10.90 -3.93 -3.74
C HIS A 248 -10.42 -2.57 -3.24
N ASP A 249 -9.11 -2.44 -3.09
CA ASP A 249 -8.47 -1.38 -2.33
C ASP A 249 -8.09 -0.19 -3.19
N TRP A 250 -8.32 0.99 -2.62
CA TRP A 250 -8.06 2.23 -3.31
C TRP A 250 -7.04 3.06 -2.54
N VAL A 251 -5.88 3.27 -3.17
CA VAL A 251 -4.76 3.99 -2.57
C VAL A 251 -4.43 5.23 -3.39
N PHE A 252 -4.64 6.40 -2.80
CA PHE A 252 -4.29 7.69 -3.40
C PHE A 252 -3.06 8.24 -2.70
N VAL A 253 -1.97 8.42 -3.44
CA VAL A 253 -0.73 8.93 -2.86
C VAL A 253 -0.21 10.13 -3.62
N ARG A 254 0.26 11.12 -2.87
CA ARG A 254 0.96 12.28 -3.40
C ARG A 254 2.34 12.43 -2.78
N ASP A 255 3.27 12.96 -3.56
CA ASP A 255 4.56 13.45 -3.05
C ASP A 255 5.38 12.33 -2.35
N ILE A 256 5.56 11.20 -3.06
CA ILE A 256 6.12 9.92 -2.54
C ILE A 256 7.59 9.67 -2.89
N SER A 257 8.39 9.21 -1.92
CA SER A 257 9.80 8.88 -2.10
C SER A 257 10.27 7.71 -1.24
N ARG A 258 11.02 6.75 -1.82
CA ARG A 258 11.60 5.60 -1.09
C ARG A 258 10.54 4.78 -0.36
N ALA A 259 9.42 4.54 -1.00
CA ALA A 259 8.24 3.96 -0.38
C ALA A 259 7.73 2.74 -1.16
N ALA A 260 6.85 1.98 -0.55
CA ALA A 260 6.18 0.85 -1.17
C ALA A 260 4.68 0.92 -0.87
N ILE A 261 3.89 0.51 -1.85
CA ILE A 261 2.45 0.34 -1.74
C ILE A 261 2.20 -1.09 -2.14
N ASP A 262 1.45 -1.78 -1.31
CA ASP A 262 1.08 -3.16 -1.49
C ASP A 262 -0.45 -3.22 -1.44
N LEU A 263 -1.03 -3.68 -2.53
CA LEU A 263 -2.47 -3.74 -2.75
C LEU A 263 -2.90 -5.20 -2.56
N GLY A 264 -3.03 -5.64 -1.31
CA GLY A 264 -3.58 -6.98 -1.01
C GLY A 264 -2.68 -8.20 -1.23
N ASN A 265 -1.34 -8.08 -1.21
CA ASN A 265 -0.52 -9.29 -1.09
C ASN A 265 -0.80 -10.07 0.19
N GLY A 266 -0.74 -11.39 0.08
CA GLY A 266 -1.12 -12.31 1.14
C GLY A 266 -0.19 -12.28 2.35
N ASN A 267 -0.75 -12.76 3.47
CA ASN A 267 -0.04 -12.92 4.75
C ASN A 267 0.56 -11.60 5.28
N ARG A 268 -0.29 -10.57 5.38
CA ARG A 268 0.04 -9.19 5.83
C ARG A 268 0.97 -8.47 4.86
N GLY A 269 0.74 -8.64 3.57
CA GLY A 269 1.50 -7.91 2.57
C GLY A 269 2.88 -8.44 2.25
N ARG A 270 3.07 -9.77 2.37
CA ARG A 270 4.32 -10.36 1.92
C ARG A 270 4.38 -10.38 0.41
N THR A 271 5.42 -9.77 -0.10
CA THR A 271 5.77 -9.73 -1.54
C THR A 271 5.96 -11.10 -2.21
N ASP A 272 6.01 -12.21 -1.46
CA ASP A 272 6.16 -13.57 -1.99
C ASP A 272 4.87 -14.40 -1.98
N THR A 273 3.77 -13.84 -1.48
CA THR A 273 2.53 -14.57 -1.25
C THR A 273 1.39 -13.76 -1.82
N LEU A 274 0.58 -14.36 -2.68
CA LEU A 274 -0.66 -13.76 -3.18
C LEU A 274 -1.83 -14.17 -2.28
N ASP A 275 -2.76 -13.26 -2.01
CA ASP A 275 -4.01 -13.59 -1.33
C ASP A 275 -5.08 -14.00 -2.35
N PRO A 276 -5.66 -15.21 -2.28
CA PRO A 276 -6.69 -15.61 -3.23
C PRO A 276 -8.03 -14.87 -3.11
N SER A 277 -8.23 -14.12 -2.02
CA SER A 277 -9.43 -13.31 -1.79
C SER A 277 -9.27 -11.86 -2.23
N ASP A 278 -8.07 -11.49 -2.65
CA ASP A 278 -7.77 -10.20 -3.24
C ASP A 278 -8.46 -10.02 -4.60
N GLY A 279 -8.76 -8.77 -4.92
CA GLY A 279 -9.59 -8.36 -6.03
C GLY A 279 -9.00 -7.18 -6.80
N ASP A 280 -9.80 -6.57 -7.67
CA ASP A 280 -9.33 -5.49 -8.54
C ASP A 280 -9.00 -4.22 -7.74
N ASP A 281 -7.72 -3.85 -7.68
CA ASP A 281 -7.23 -2.71 -6.91
C ASP A 281 -6.91 -1.48 -7.74
N LEU A 282 -6.76 -0.35 -7.06
CA LEU A 282 -6.38 0.93 -7.65
C LEU A 282 -5.33 1.64 -6.80
N VAL A 283 -4.23 2.04 -7.44
CA VAL A 283 -3.37 3.11 -6.91
C VAL A 283 -3.34 4.32 -7.84
N VAL A 284 -3.39 5.52 -7.27
CA VAL A 284 -3.22 6.79 -7.99
C VAL A 284 -2.08 7.59 -7.38
N LEU A 285 -1.01 7.76 -8.15
CA LEU A 285 0.22 8.43 -7.77
C LEU A 285 0.30 9.82 -8.42
N ARG A 286 0.41 10.86 -7.61
CA ARG A 286 0.47 12.27 -8.04
C ARG A 286 1.63 13.04 -7.41
N GLY A 287 1.87 14.24 -7.94
CA GLY A 287 2.88 15.14 -7.42
C GLY A 287 4.31 14.65 -7.72
N ASN A 288 5.21 14.96 -6.79
CA ASN A 288 6.61 14.60 -6.87
C ASN A 288 6.82 13.16 -6.40
N THR A 289 7.26 12.28 -7.27
CA THR A 289 7.33 10.84 -7.03
C THR A 289 8.72 10.34 -7.37
N GLN A 290 9.38 9.51 -6.57
CA GLN A 290 10.62 8.83 -6.97
C GLN A 290 10.86 7.56 -6.17
N ASP A 291 11.63 6.63 -6.74
CA ASP A 291 12.16 5.50 -5.98
C ASP A 291 11.06 4.78 -5.17
N PHE A 292 9.97 4.36 -5.82
CA PHE A 292 8.85 3.72 -5.17
C PHE A 292 8.50 2.37 -5.80
N ARG A 293 7.76 1.55 -5.06
CA ARG A 293 7.26 0.25 -5.53
C ARG A 293 5.76 0.20 -5.37
N VAL A 294 5.11 -0.43 -6.33
CA VAL A 294 3.71 -0.83 -6.20
C VAL A 294 3.63 -2.31 -6.50
N PHE A 295 3.04 -3.04 -5.59
CA PHE A 295 2.61 -4.42 -5.78
C PHE A 295 1.09 -4.38 -5.89
N GLY A 296 0.53 -4.91 -6.99
CA GLY A 296 -0.88 -5.26 -7.05
C GLY A 296 -1.11 -6.47 -6.14
N GLY A 297 -1.79 -7.50 -6.60
CA GLY A 297 -1.87 -8.73 -5.85
C GLY A 297 -2.50 -9.79 -6.71
N GLN A 298 -3.75 -10.13 -6.42
CA GLN A 298 -4.60 -10.84 -7.35
C GLN A 298 -5.74 -9.93 -7.76
N GLY A 299 -5.89 -9.70 -9.05
CA GLY A 299 -6.98 -8.84 -9.51
C GLY A 299 -6.67 -8.30 -10.88
N ASP A 300 -7.62 -7.61 -11.50
CA ASP A 300 -7.32 -6.75 -12.63
C ASP A 300 -6.88 -5.37 -12.10
N ASP A 301 -5.63 -5.24 -11.67
CA ASP A 301 -5.15 -4.07 -10.92
C ASP A 301 -4.82 -2.88 -11.82
N VAL A 302 -5.06 -1.67 -11.30
CA VAL A 302 -4.79 -0.43 -12.04
C VAL A 302 -3.83 0.48 -11.29
N PHE A 303 -2.68 0.72 -11.92
CA PHE A 303 -1.68 1.67 -11.44
C PHE A 303 -1.77 2.95 -12.25
N VAL A 304 -2.13 4.08 -11.64
CA VAL A 304 -2.17 5.38 -12.32
C VAL A 304 -1.03 6.25 -11.85
N TRP A 305 -0.23 6.75 -12.79
CA TRP A 305 0.90 7.63 -12.47
C TRP A 305 0.87 8.92 -13.28
N PHE A 306 0.75 10.05 -12.57
CA PHE A 306 0.85 11.39 -13.12
C PHE A 306 2.32 11.82 -13.24
N VAL A 307 3.03 11.21 -14.19
CA VAL A 307 4.47 11.40 -14.39
C VAL A 307 4.84 12.88 -14.52
N ASP A 308 4.04 13.66 -15.26
CA ASP A 308 4.28 15.08 -15.53
C ASP A 308 3.96 16.01 -14.35
N ASP A 309 3.37 15.50 -13.25
CA ASP A 309 3.20 16.28 -12.01
C ASP A 309 4.55 16.48 -11.28
N ASN A 310 5.60 15.74 -11.66
CA ASN A 310 6.91 15.80 -11.03
C ASN A 310 7.62 17.14 -11.23
N ILE A 311 8.30 17.61 -10.18
CA ILE A 311 9.21 18.76 -10.25
C ILE A 311 10.64 18.24 -10.22
N GLN A 312 11.09 17.71 -11.35
CA GLN A 312 12.38 17.06 -11.43
C GLN A 312 13.54 18.07 -11.33
N SER A 313 14.29 18.03 -10.21
CA SER A 313 15.47 18.89 -9.99
C SER A 313 16.81 18.17 -10.16
N THR A 314 16.80 16.83 -10.13
CA THR A 314 17.96 15.97 -10.36
C THR A 314 17.60 14.73 -11.19
N ARG A 315 18.61 13.94 -11.58
CA ARG A 315 18.37 12.67 -12.27
C ARG A 315 17.57 11.73 -11.37
N TRP A 316 16.53 11.14 -11.94
CA TRP A 316 15.50 10.36 -11.28
C TRP A 316 15.90 8.89 -11.16
N LEU A 317 15.51 8.24 -10.06
CA LEU A 317 15.40 6.79 -9.97
C LEU A 317 13.93 6.41 -10.19
N GLY A 318 13.65 5.72 -11.28
CA GLY A 318 12.30 5.31 -11.65
C GLY A 318 11.74 4.23 -10.72
N PRO A 319 10.40 4.06 -10.70
CA PRO A 319 9.73 3.07 -9.85
C PRO A 319 9.78 1.64 -10.38
N ASN A 320 9.27 0.71 -9.58
CA ASN A 320 8.93 -0.65 -10.02
C ASN A 320 7.43 -0.92 -9.79
N PHE A 321 6.77 -1.48 -10.78
CA PHE A 321 5.40 -1.95 -10.70
C PHE A 321 5.37 -3.47 -10.88
N PHE A 322 4.58 -4.12 -10.05
CA PHE A 322 4.33 -5.56 -10.07
C PHE A 322 2.82 -5.75 -10.13
N GLY A 323 2.32 -6.54 -11.07
CA GLY A 323 0.91 -6.95 -11.06
C GLY A 323 0.59 -7.82 -9.87
N GLY A 324 1.45 -8.80 -9.59
CA GLY A 324 1.39 -9.56 -8.35
C GLY A 324 2.37 -9.04 -7.29
N GLY A 325 2.96 -9.99 -6.56
CA GLY A 325 3.96 -9.68 -5.53
C GLY A 325 5.35 -9.39 -6.10
N GLY A 326 6.20 -8.77 -5.28
CA GLY A 326 7.58 -8.41 -5.63
C GLY A 326 8.61 -9.56 -5.66
N TRP A 327 8.22 -10.77 -5.27
CA TRP A 327 9.16 -11.87 -5.05
C TRP A 327 8.58 -13.25 -5.39
N GLU A 328 9.45 -14.18 -5.79
CA GLU A 328 9.08 -15.56 -6.08
C GLU A 328 8.38 -16.23 -4.86
N PRO A 329 7.24 -16.93 -5.04
CA PRO A 329 6.58 -17.26 -6.32
C PRO A 329 5.57 -16.22 -6.88
N ALA A 330 5.26 -15.14 -6.18
CA ALA A 330 4.15 -14.24 -6.51
C ALA A 330 4.33 -13.39 -7.79
N LEU A 331 5.51 -13.37 -8.40
CA LEU A 331 5.87 -12.47 -9.51
C LEU A 331 5.11 -12.64 -10.83
N PHE A 332 4.75 -13.88 -11.18
CA PHE A 332 4.18 -14.24 -12.49
C PHE A 332 3.04 -15.25 -12.36
N THR A 333 2.46 -15.35 -11.17
CA THR A 333 1.44 -16.37 -10.86
C THR A 333 0.05 -15.80 -10.64
N GLU A 334 -0.07 -14.48 -10.56
CA GLU A 334 -1.37 -13.83 -10.69
C GLU A 334 -1.94 -14.11 -12.10
N ASN A 335 -3.26 -14.00 -12.26
CA ASN A 335 -3.92 -14.28 -13.56
C ASN A 335 -4.89 -13.17 -14.00
N GLY A 336 -4.75 -11.98 -13.42
CA GLY A 336 -5.41 -10.76 -13.81
C GLY A 336 -4.83 -10.15 -15.08
N ASN A 337 -5.38 -9.00 -15.43
CA ASN A 337 -4.96 -8.19 -16.56
C ASN A 337 -4.64 -6.78 -16.09
N ASP A 338 -3.44 -6.64 -15.53
CA ASP A 338 -3.01 -5.44 -14.85
C ASP A 338 -2.65 -4.33 -15.83
N ARG A 339 -2.88 -3.10 -15.39
CA ARG A 339 -2.71 -1.92 -16.23
C ARG A 339 -1.97 -0.79 -15.54
N LEU A 340 -0.84 -0.41 -16.14
CA LEU A 340 -0.21 0.89 -15.87
C LEU A 340 -0.80 1.98 -16.77
N VAL A 341 -1.43 2.97 -16.16
CA VAL A 341 -1.92 4.21 -16.80
C VAL A 341 -0.91 5.33 -16.57
N LEU A 342 -0.21 5.72 -17.63
CA LEU A 342 0.67 6.87 -17.63
C LEU A 342 -0.12 8.11 -18.02
N ALA A 343 -0.36 9.02 -17.07
CA ALA A 343 -0.99 10.32 -17.33
C ALA A 343 0.02 11.32 -17.91
N ILE A 344 0.42 11.04 -19.16
CA ILE A 344 1.34 11.80 -20.01
C ILE A 344 0.61 12.26 -21.29
N PRO A 345 1.20 13.09 -22.17
CA PRO A 345 0.54 13.56 -23.38
C PRO A 345 0.15 12.40 -24.31
N THR A 346 -1.06 12.46 -24.87
CA THR A 346 -1.62 11.41 -25.74
C THR A 346 -0.87 11.23 -27.06
N ASP A 347 -0.04 12.21 -27.46
CA ASP A 347 0.82 12.16 -28.64
C ASP A 347 2.22 11.61 -28.35
N THR A 348 2.48 11.13 -27.12
CA THR A 348 3.72 10.43 -26.76
C THR A 348 3.92 9.21 -27.67
N THR A 349 5.08 9.12 -28.30
CA THR A 349 5.40 8.06 -29.25
C THR A 349 6.10 6.90 -28.55
N MET A 350 5.58 5.68 -28.67
CA MET A 350 6.30 4.49 -28.23
C MET A 350 7.51 4.22 -29.13
N VAL A 351 8.66 3.92 -28.50
CA VAL A 351 9.91 3.61 -29.17
C VAL A 351 10.56 2.38 -28.55
N THR A 352 11.49 1.74 -29.27
CA THR A 352 12.17 0.52 -28.82
C THR A 352 13.69 0.64 -28.95
N SER A 353 14.23 1.86 -28.90
CA SER A 353 15.66 2.11 -29.09
C SER A 353 16.13 3.27 -28.24
N THR A 354 17.30 3.11 -27.63
CA THR A 354 17.95 4.15 -26.83
C THR A 354 18.88 5.03 -27.70
N PRO A 355 19.10 6.31 -27.31
CA PRO A 355 18.43 7.01 -26.22
C PRO A 355 16.97 7.34 -26.55
N THR A 356 16.14 7.45 -25.52
CA THR A 356 14.72 7.82 -25.65
C THR A 356 14.59 9.27 -26.14
N PRO A 357 13.96 9.52 -27.30
CA PRO A 357 13.77 10.87 -27.80
C PRO A 357 12.76 11.63 -26.93
N THR A 358 12.83 12.96 -26.92
CA THR A 358 11.80 13.82 -26.31
C THR A 358 10.42 13.54 -26.91
N GLY A 359 9.40 13.47 -26.07
CA GLY A 359 8.05 13.04 -26.43
C GLY A 359 7.95 11.52 -26.68
N GLY A 360 8.92 10.76 -26.19
CA GLY A 360 9.03 9.32 -26.40
C GLY A 360 8.81 8.52 -25.13
N LEU A 361 8.21 7.34 -25.27
CA LEU A 361 8.14 6.29 -24.26
C LEU A 361 8.88 5.05 -24.79
N LEU A 362 10.03 4.75 -24.21
CA LEU A 362 10.78 3.54 -24.50
C LEU A 362 10.06 2.33 -23.91
N VAL A 363 10.03 1.24 -24.68
CA VAL A 363 9.61 -0.09 -24.23
C VAL A 363 10.67 -1.10 -24.67
N LEU A 364 11.26 -1.81 -23.71
CA LEU A 364 12.27 -2.85 -23.96
C LEU A 364 12.11 -4.02 -22.99
N PRO A 365 12.33 -5.27 -23.42
CA PRO A 365 12.46 -6.37 -22.49
C PRO A 365 13.83 -6.34 -21.80
N THR A 366 13.91 -6.85 -20.57
CA THR A 366 15.21 -7.22 -19.98
C THR A 366 15.81 -8.42 -20.71
N ASP A 367 17.08 -8.73 -20.43
CA ASP A 367 17.71 -9.95 -20.96
C ASP A 367 17.19 -11.22 -20.27
N GLY A 368 16.40 -11.08 -19.20
CA GLY A 368 15.93 -12.17 -18.33
C GLY A 368 16.85 -12.44 -17.14
N GLY A 369 17.73 -11.49 -16.80
CA GLY A 369 18.54 -11.52 -15.59
C GLY A 369 17.70 -11.39 -14.32
N TYR A 370 18.26 -11.86 -13.21
CA TYR A 370 17.67 -11.70 -11.88
C TYR A 370 18.53 -10.74 -11.06
N ILE A 371 18.00 -9.55 -10.78
CA ILE A 371 18.65 -8.50 -9.98
C ILE A 371 17.79 -8.25 -8.75
N VAL A 372 18.39 -8.41 -7.58
CA VAL A 372 17.73 -8.18 -6.29
C VAL A 372 18.13 -6.81 -5.78
N ASP A 373 17.18 -6.12 -5.16
CA ASP A 373 17.52 -4.96 -4.35
C ASP A 373 18.13 -5.41 -3.02
N ALA A 374 19.45 -5.28 -2.91
CA ALA A 374 20.20 -5.81 -1.77
C ALA A 374 19.76 -5.27 -0.38
N PRO A 375 19.33 -4.00 -0.23
CA PRO A 375 18.81 -3.48 1.04
C PRO A 375 17.53 -4.17 1.50
N THR A 376 16.64 -4.57 0.60
CA THR A 376 15.33 -5.13 0.96
C THR A 376 15.30 -6.64 1.05
N VAL A 377 16.33 -7.35 0.58
CA VAL A 377 16.35 -8.84 0.51
C VAL A 377 15.99 -9.58 1.81
N GLY A 378 16.23 -8.97 2.97
CA GLY A 378 15.93 -9.54 4.28
C GLY A 378 14.56 -9.17 4.85
N ASP A 379 13.84 -8.28 4.18
CA ASP A 379 12.54 -7.76 4.59
C ASP A 379 11.46 -8.43 3.74
N GLU A 380 10.64 -9.29 4.33
CA GLU A 380 9.67 -10.08 3.57
C GLU A 380 8.48 -9.24 3.06
N LEU A 381 8.25 -8.08 3.68
CA LEU A 381 7.20 -7.12 3.35
C LEU A 381 7.66 -6.10 2.31
N ALA A 382 8.97 -5.85 2.20
CA ALA A 382 9.51 -4.88 1.25
C ALA A 382 10.45 -5.47 0.18
N ARG A 383 10.80 -6.76 0.22
CA ARG A 383 11.74 -7.36 -0.74
C ARG A 383 11.18 -7.39 -2.15
N TYR A 384 12.04 -7.08 -3.10
CA TYR A 384 11.68 -7.18 -4.50
C TYR A 384 12.89 -7.44 -5.40
N CYS A 385 12.62 -7.94 -6.60
CA CYS A 385 13.58 -7.95 -7.70
C CYS A 385 13.42 -6.71 -8.58
N VAL A 386 14.53 -6.11 -9.01
CA VAL A 386 14.54 -5.04 -10.02
C VAL A 386 14.34 -5.63 -11.42
N GLU A 387 15.05 -6.72 -11.70
CA GLU A 387 14.81 -7.56 -12.88
C GLU A 387 14.50 -8.96 -12.35
N CYS A 388 13.36 -9.52 -12.73
CA CYS A 388 12.77 -10.65 -12.05
C CYS A 388 13.00 -11.98 -12.76
N GLY A 389 14.09 -12.10 -13.51
CA GLY A 389 14.43 -13.32 -14.21
C GLY A 389 13.53 -13.57 -15.43
N THR A 390 13.15 -14.83 -15.63
CA THR A 390 12.27 -15.24 -16.73
C THR A 390 11.31 -16.30 -16.20
N SER A 391 10.01 -16.08 -16.39
CA SER A 391 8.97 -17.01 -15.97
C SER A 391 9.04 -18.34 -16.74
N SER A 392 8.25 -19.32 -16.30
CA SER A 392 8.20 -20.63 -16.98
C SER A 392 7.62 -20.58 -18.40
N THR A 393 6.80 -19.56 -18.69
CA THR A 393 6.20 -19.27 -20.00
C THR A 393 7.07 -18.33 -20.84
N GLY A 394 8.11 -17.73 -20.24
CA GLY A 394 9.07 -16.86 -20.90
C GLY A 394 8.80 -15.36 -20.71
N GLU A 395 7.84 -14.97 -19.85
CA GLU A 395 7.66 -13.57 -19.46
C GLU A 395 8.91 -13.05 -18.75
N LYS A 396 9.11 -11.74 -18.87
CA LYS A 396 10.24 -11.01 -18.29
C LYS A 396 9.78 -9.66 -17.80
N THR A 397 10.56 -9.06 -16.93
CA THR A 397 10.44 -7.64 -16.62
C THR A 397 10.59 -6.79 -17.90
N ILE A 398 9.72 -5.80 -18.06
CA ILE A 398 9.80 -4.77 -19.10
C ILE A 398 10.41 -3.51 -18.52
N ILE A 399 11.36 -2.94 -19.25
CA ILE A 399 11.94 -1.63 -18.97
C ILE A 399 11.16 -0.58 -19.76
N LEU A 400 10.71 0.45 -19.05
CA LEU A 400 10.16 1.66 -19.62
C LEU A 400 11.06 2.86 -19.31
N GLU A 401 11.05 3.87 -20.19
CA GLU A 401 11.66 5.18 -19.96
C GLU A 401 10.82 6.24 -20.65
N TYR A 402 10.37 7.24 -19.93
CA TYR A 402 9.66 8.38 -20.50
C TYR A 402 10.56 9.62 -20.53
N ASN A 403 10.54 10.29 -21.68
CA ASN A 403 11.17 11.59 -21.87
C ASN A 403 10.14 12.56 -22.43
N SER A 404 9.78 13.56 -21.62
CA SER A 404 8.82 14.60 -21.97
C SER A 404 9.20 15.36 -23.24
N ALA A 405 8.19 15.97 -23.88
CA ALA A 405 8.38 16.68 -25.15
C ALA A 405 9.26 17.94 -25.01
N ASP A 406 9.22 18.59 -23.84
CA ASP A 406 10.07 19.73 -23.50
C ASP A 406 11.40 19.32 -22.86
N GLY A 407 11.58 18.04 -22.53
CA GLY A 407 12.77 17.48 -21.90
C GLY A 407 12.93 17.89 -20.44
N MET A 408 11.87 18.38 -19.79
CA MET A 408 11.89 18.74 -18.37
C MET A 408 11.82 17.50 -17.46
N ILE A 409 11.13 16.46 -17.93
CA ILE A 409 10.96 15.17 -17.27
C ILE A 409 11.68 14.07 -18.06
N GLU A 410 12.59 13.37 -17.38
CA GLU A 410 13.28 12.13 -17.80
C GLU A 410 13.22 11.14 -16.63
N THR A 411 12.38 10.10 -16.74
CA THR A 411 12.12 9.13 -15.64
C THR A 411 13.32 8.28 -15.25
N GLY A 412 14.33 8.21 -16.13
CA GLY A 412 15.23 7.07 -16.14
C GLY A 412 14.45 5.77 -16.39
N TYR A 413 15.09 4.65 -16.11
CA TYR A 413 14.44 3.35 -16.25
C TYR A 413 13.52 3.06 -15.08
N PHE A 414 12.32 2.60 -15.40
CA PHE A 414 11.38 2.01 -14.47
C PHE A 414 10.90 0.67 -15.02
N TYR A 415 10.43 -0.20 -14.12
CA TYR A 415 10.32 -1.63 -14.39
C TYR A 415 8.90 -2.13 -14.18
N LEU A 416 8.39 -2.94 -15.09
CA LEU A 416 7.10 -3.62 -14.99
C LEU A 416 7.31 -5.12 -14.97
N THR A 417 6.73 -5.83 -14.01
CA THR A 417 6.77 -7.30 -13.93
C THR A 417 5.37 -7.84 -13.69
N GLY A 418 4.91 -8.78 -14.52
CA GLY A 418 3.51 -9.26 -14.50
C GLY A 418 2.56 -8.09 -14.72
N VAL A 419 2.68 -7.36 -15.83
CA VAL A 419 1.75 -6.29 -16.16
C VAL A 419 1.44 -6.40 -17.65
N GLU A 420 0.17 -6.54 -17.99
CA GLU A 420 -0.29 -6.93 -19.32
C GLU A 420 -0.53 -5.71 -20.20
N GLU A 421 -0.86 -4.56 -19.61
CA GLU A 421 -1.28 -3.38 -20.36
C GLU A 421 -0.63 -2.07 -19.91
N VAL A 422 -0.39 -1.20 -20.90
CA VAL A 422 -0.01 0.20 -20.66
C VAL A 422 -0.98 1.12 -21.39
N GLN A 423 -1.57 2.06 -20.66
CA GLN A 423 -2.32 3.17 -21.23
C GLN A 423 -1.45 4.43 -21.28
N VAL A 424 -1.38 5.05 -22.45
CA VAL A 424 -0.71 6.34 -22.66
C VAL A 424 -1.75 7.45 -22.74
N GLY A 425 -1.71 8.33 -21.76
CA GLY A 425 -2.55 9.51 -21.62
C GLY A 425 -3.93 9.24 -21.03
N LEU A 426 -4.68 10.33 -20.83
CA LEU A 426 -6.03 10.34 -20.27
C LEU A 426 -7.02 10.96 -21.25
N GLY A 427 -8.26 10.49 -21.23
CA GLY A 427 -9.35 11.08 -22.01
C GLY A 427 -9.27 10.85 -23.52
N GLU A 428 -9.82 11.79 -24.30
CA GLU A 428 -9.87 11.68 -25.75
C GLU A 428 -8.47 11.64 -26.36
N GLY A 429 -8.18 10.60 -27.14
CA GLY A 429 -6.88 10.40 -27.79
C GLY A 429 -5.92 9.48 -27.03
N ALA A 430 -6.24 9.10 -25.79
CA ALA A 430 -5.49 8.08 -25.08
C ALA A 430 -5.53 6.73 -25.83
N ALA A 431 -4.50 5.92 -25.61
CA ALA A 431 -4.35 4.62 -26.25
C ALA A 431 -3.86 3.57 -25.27
N VAL A 432 -4.44 2.37 -25.33
CA VAL A 432 -4.02 1.20 -24.55
C VAL A 432 -3.21 0.28 -25.44
N TYR A 433 -2.17 -0.31 -24.87
CA TYR A 433 -1.26 -1.23 -25.55
C TYR A 433 -1.11 -2.48 -24.69
N SER A 434 -1.28 -3.65 -25.30
CA SER A 434 -0.92 -4.93 -24.70
C SER A 434 0.60 -5.10 -24.76
N LEU A 435 1.18 -5.54 -23.66
CA LEU A 435 2.59 -5.89 -23.52
C LEU A 435 2.79 -7.38 -23.80
N ASP A 436 3.57 -7.69 -24.82
CA ASP A 436 4.17 -9.02 -24.98
C ASP A 436 5.50 -8.99 -24.23
N THR A 437 5.48 -9.43 -22.97
CA THR A 437 6.63 -9.37 -22.06
C THR A 437 7.75 -10.35 -22.45
N ALA A 438 7.42 -11.41 -23.18
CA ALA A 438 8.39 -12.37 -23.70
C ALA A 438 9.12 -11.82 -24.94
N ALA A 439 8.41 -11.19 -25.87
CA ALA A 439 8.99 -10.54 -27.05
C ALA A 439 9.55 -9.15 -26.77
N GLY A 440 9.09 -8.50 -25.69
CA GLY A 440 9.42 -7.13 -25.35
C GLY A 440 8.82 -6.10 -26.29
N THR A 441 7.56 -6.30 -26.67
CA THR A 441 6.86 -5.42 -27.61
C THR A 441 5.54 -4.93 -27.05
N ALA A 442 5.16 -3.69 -27.38
CA ALA A 442 3.85 -3.14 -27.08
C ALA A 442 3.00 -3.07 -28.35
N THR A 443 1.79 -3.63 -28.33
CA THR A 443 0.85 -3.62 -29.45
C THR A 443 -0.41 -2.87 -29.08
N ARG A 444 -0.76 -1.85 -29.86
CA ARG A 444 -1.97 -1.06 -29.63
C ARG A 444 -3.22 -1.93 -29.69
N ILE A 445 -4.11 -1.76 -28.72
CA ILE A 445 -5.44 -2.38 -28.68
C ILE A 445 -6.45 -1.39 -29.26
N ASP A 446 -6.98 -1.68 -30.44
CA ASP A 446 -8.00 -0.85 -31.08
C ASP A 446 -9.35 -0.99 -30.36
N GLY A 447 -9.92 0.13 -29.90
CA GLY A 447 -11.22 0.15 -29.22
C GLY A 447 -11.17 -0.30 -27.76
N ALA A 448 -9.99 -0.32 -27.13
CA ALA A 448 -9.86 -0.58 -25.70
C ALA A 448 -10.69 0.39 -24.85
N THR A 449 -11.21 -0.11 -23.73
CA THR A 449 -11.84 0.72 -22.70
C THR A 449 -10.75 1.53 -22.00
N LEU A 450 -10.86 2.85 -22.08
CA LEU A 450 -9.93 3.75 -21.39
C LEU A 450 -10.26 3.79 -19.91
N PHE A 451 -9.23 3.67 -19.07
CA PHE A 451 -9.35 3.95 -17.65
C PHE A 451 -9.31 5.46 -17.42
N VAL A 452 -10.22 5.95 -16.58
CA VAL A 452 -10.26 7.34 -16.14
C VAL A 452 -10.12 7.32 -14.62
N PRO A 453 -9.03 7.88 -14.06
CA PRO A 453 -8.81 7.81 -12.63
C PRO A 453 -9.92 8.53 -11.87
N PRO A 454 -10.46 7.92 -10.81
CA PRO A 454 -11.31 8.62 -9.86
C PRO A 454 -10.52 9.71 -9.13
N VAL A 455 -11.24 10.64 -8.52
CA VAL A 455 -10.66 11.68 -7.67
C VAL A 455 -11.36 11.59 -6.32
N PRO A 456 -10.62 11.48 -5.21
CA PRO A 456 -11.22 11.50 -3.88
C PRO A 456 -12.06 12.76 -3.67
N PRO A 457 -13.20 12.65 -2.98
CA PRO A 457 -13.97 13.82 -2.57
C PRO A 457 -13.07 14.78 -1.76
N PRO A 458 -13.06 16.10 -2.07
CA PRO A 458 -12.19 17.06 -1.38
C PRO A 458 -12.36 17.05 0.14
N GLU A 459 -13.57 16.78 0.63
CA GLU A 459 -13.90 16.70 2.05
C GLU A 459 -13.15 15.61 2.82
N LEU A 460 -12.58 14.61 2.15
CA LEU A 460 -11.72 13.62 2.80
C LEU A 460 -10.35 14.21 3.17
N CYS A 461 -10.01 15.40 2.69
CA CYS A 461 -8.73 16.07 2.91
C CYS A 461 -8.87 17.46 3.56
N GLU A 462 -10.07 17.82 4.07
CA GLU A 462 -10.40 19.17 4.61
C GLU A 462 -10.45 19.28 6.14
#